data_AF-A0AAV5YNH4-F1
#
_entry.id   AF-A0AAV5YNH4-F1
#
_cell.length_a   1.000
_cell.length_b   1.000
_cell.length_c   1.000
_cell.angle_alpha   90.00
_cell.angle_beta   90.00
_cell.angle_gamma   90.00
#
_symmetry.space_group_name_H-M   'P 1'
#
loop_
_entity.id
_entity.type
_entity.pdbx_description
1 polymer ?
#
loop_
_entity_poly.entity_id
_entity_poly.type
_entity_poly.pdbx_seq_one_letter_code
_entity_poly.pdbx_strand_id
1 'polypeptide(L)'
;FYGEPPGALLTAGEHKGYGLSLAVEILGGILSGTGPAGPPPGVFANGTLMICLDVERFLPLAEFHAQVGSLFGWVKTAPLAQGAGEILIPGEPEARLEAERRAQGILVEEQSWSQIEAAAAELGVDS
;
A
#
# COMPACT_ATOMS: atom_id res chain seq x y z
N PHE A 1 -10.25 -17.11 -10.22
CA PHE A 1 -10.69 -15.78 -10.66
C PHE A 1 -11.55 -15.81 -11.93
N TYR A 2 -11.31 -16.71 -12.90
CA TYR A 2 -12.12 -16.87 -14.13
C TYR A 2 -13.09 -18.08 -14.14
N GLY A 3 -13.50 -18.58 -12.97
CA GLY A 3 -14.49 -19.68 -12.88
C GLY A 3 -15.90 -19.16 -12.60
N GLU A 4 -16.92 -19.96 -12.86
CA GLU A 4 -18.33 -19.67 -12.51
C GLU A 4 -18.72 -20.44 -11.22
N PRO A 5 -19.17 -19.76 -10.15
CA PRO A 5 -19.26 -18.30 -10.01
C PRO A 5 -17.87 -17.66 -9.81
N PRO A 6 -17.70 -16.38 -10.17
CA PRO A 6 -16.45 -15.67 -10.00
C PRO A 6 -16.03 -15.67 -8.52
N GLY A 7 -14.74 -15.94 -8.28
CA GLY A 7 -14.16 -15.85 -6.95
C GLY A 7 -14.08 -14.40 -6.46
N ALA A 8 -14.11 -14.20 -5.15
CA ALA A 8 -13.96 -12.89 -4.52
C ALA A 8 -12.79 -12.90 -3.53
N LEU A 9 -12.12 -11.76 -3.37
CA LEU A 9 -11.15 -11.57 -2.30
C LEU A 9 -11.88 -11.51 -0.95
N LEU A 10 -11.29 -12.13 0.07
CA LEU A 10 -11.75 -12.00 1.45
C LEU A 10 -11.15 -10.75 2.07
N THR A 11 -11.90 -10.14 2.99
CA THR A 11 -11.41 -9.01 3.78
C THR A 11 -10.43 -9.48 4.85
N ALA A 12 -9.37 -8.71 5.08
CA ALA A 12 -8.44 -8.97 6.19
C ALA A 12 -9.17 -8.79 7.53
N GLY A 13 -9.08 -9.77 8.43
CA GLY A 13 -9.78 -9.69 9.72
C GLY A 13 -11.31 -9.66 9.59
N GLU A 14 -11.85 -10.33 8.56
CA GLU A 14 -13.29 -10.59 8.37
C GLU A 14 -14.14 -9.30 8.43
N HIS A 15 -15.13 -9.25 9.33
CA HIS A 15 -16.07 -8.15 9.50
C HIS A 15 -15.38 -6.82 9.83
N LYS A 16 -14.17 -6.82 10.42
CA LYS A 16 -13.40 -5.59 10.66
C LYS A 16 -12.80 -5.05 9.37
N GLY A 17 -12.25 -5.93 8.52
CA GLY A 17 -11.77 -5.53 7.19
C GLY A 17 -12.91 -5.07 6.29
N TYR A 18 -14.09 -5.68 6.40
CA TYR A 18 -15.29 -5.22 5.71
C TYR A 18 -15.66 -3.79 6.12
N GLY A 19 -15.73 -3.51 7.43
CA GLY A 19 -16.00 -2.17 7.92
C GLY A 19 -14.96 -1.14 7.46
N LEU A 20 -13.67 -1.50 7.45
CA LEU A 20 -12.61 -0.64 6.94
C LEU A 20 -12.76 -0.39 5.43
N SER A 21 -13.09 -1.42 4.65
CA SER A 21 -13.33 -1.29 3.21
C SER A 21 -14.49 -0.35 2.90
N LEU A 22 -15.58 -0.41 3.68
CA LEU A 22 -16.70 0.52 3.54
C LEU A 22 -16.29 1.96 3.85
N ALA A 23 -15.48 2.17 4.89
CA ALA A 23 -15.00 3.51 5.22
C ALA A 23 -14.14 4.09 4.09
N VAL A 24 -13.24 3.30 3.49
CA VAL A 24 -12.45 3.69 2.32
C VAL A 24 -13.35 4.07 1.14
N GLU A 25 -14.39 3.28 0.87
CA GLU A 25 -15.31 3.55 -0.25
C GLU A 25 -16.13 4.83 -0.04
N ILE A 26 -16.63 5.04 1.18
CA ILE A 26 -17.41 6.24 1.51
C ILE A 26 -16.54 7.50 1.41
N LEU A 27 -15.33 7.45 1.99
CA LEU A 27 -14.45 8.61 2.11
C LEU A 27 -13.65 8.90 0.83
N GLY A 28 -13.18 7.86 0.16
CA GLY A 28 -12.42 7.94 -1.08
C GLY A 28 -13.33 8.04 -2.29
N GLY A 29 -14.27 7.10 -2.46
CA GLY A 29 -15.13 7.00 -3.63
C GLY A 29 -16.30 7.99 -3.63
N ILE A 30 -17.25 7.80 -2.72
CA ILE A 30 -18.50 8.58 -2.71
C ILE A 30 -18.23 10.06 -2.44
N LEU A 31 -17.45 10.38 -1.39
CA LEU A 31 -17.20 11.76 -0.98
C LEU A 31 -16.39 12.56 -2.01
N SER A 32 -15.51 11.91 -2.78
CA SER A 32 -14.78 12.59 -3.87
C SER A 32 -15.65 12.87 -5.10
N GLY A 33 -16.86 12.27 -5.16
CA GLY A 33 -17.77 12.39 -6.30
C GLY A 33 -17.58 11.35 -7.39
N THR A 34 -16.65 10.39 -7.24
CA THR A 34 -16.49 9.29 -8.21
C THR A 34 -17.60 8.24 -8.12
N GLY A 35 -18.34 8.23 -7.01
CA GLY A 35 -19.41 7.27 -6.74
C GLY A 35 -18.90 5.99 -6.08
N PRO A 36 -19.82 5.08 -5.72
CA PRO A 36 -19.49 3.84 -5.02
C PRO A 36 -18.98 2.73 -5.96
N ALA A 37 -18.14 1.85 -5.43
CA ALA A 37 -17.84 0.55 -5.99
C ALA A 37 -19.11 -0.32 -6.00
N GLY A 38 -19.81 -0.33 -7.12
CA GLY A 38 -21.05 -1.09 -7.28
C GLY A 38 -21.61 -1.04 -8.70
N PRO A 39 -22.60 -1.88 -9.01
CA PRO A 39 -23.26 -1.87 -10.30
C PRO A 39 -24.19 -0.65 -10.49
N PRO A 40 -24.37 -0.16 -11.74
CA PRO A 40 -23.65 -0.57 -12.95
C PRO A 40 -22.19 -0.07 -12.90
N PRO A 41 -21.23 -0.79 -13.50
CA PRO A 41 -19.85 -0.33 -13.55
C PRO A 41 -19.81 1.03 -14.26
N GLY A 42 -19.42 2.07 -13.52
CA GLY A 42 -19.23 3.42 -14.02
C GLY A 42 -17.96 3.55 -14.86
N VAL A 43 -17.66 4.78 -15.29
CA VAL A 43 -16.34 5.12 -15.83
C VAL A 43 -15.28 4.80 -14.77
N PHE A 44 -14.18 4.16 -15.16
CA PHE A 44 -13.08 3.89 -14.24
C PHE A 44 -12.61 5.20 -13.60
N ALA A 45 -12.77 5.30 -12.29
CA ALA A 45 -12.46 6.50 -11.51
C ALA A 45 -11.89 6.09 -10.15
N ASN A 46 -10.82 6.78 -9.74
CA ASN A 46 -10.12 6.51 -8.49
C ASN A 46 -10.34 7.66 -7.51
N GLY A 47 -11.47 7.60 -6.80
CA GLY A 47 -11.74 8.54 -5.71
C GLY A 47 -10.69 8.39 -4.61
N THR A 48 -10.05 9.50 -4.24
CA THR A 48 -8.92 9.48 -3.29
C THR A 48 -9.18 10.48 -2.17
N LEU A 49 -9.06 10.02 -0.93
CA LEU A 49 -8.96 10.89 0.24
C LEU A 49 -7.49 11.04 0.64
N MET A 50 -7.02 12.27 0.78
CA MET A 50 -5.73 12.59 1.38
C MET A 50 -5.94 13.41 2.64
N ILE A 51 -5.34 12.98 3.75
CA ILE A 51 -5.34 13.71 5.02
C ILE A 51 -3.89 14.11 5.31
N CYS A 52 -3.64 15.41 5.45
CA CYS A 52 -2.36 15.96 5.87
C CYS A 52 -2.54 16.66 7.22
N LEU A 53 -1.75 16.25 8.21
CA LEU A 53 -1.77 16.81 9.55
C LEU A 53 -0.43 17.51 9.82
N ASP A 54 -0.49 18.80 10.14
CA ASP A 54 0.67 19.55 10.61
C ASP A 54 0.95 19.18 12.08
N VAL A 55 1.95 18.32 12.28
CA VAL A 55 2.32 17.78 13.61
C VAL A 55 2.71 18.89 14.58
N GLU A 56 3.34 19.96 14.10
CA GLU A 56 3.82 21.07 14.94
C GLU A 56 2.67 21.87 15.58
N ARG A 57 1.42 21.68 15.11
CA ARG A 57 0.21 22.21 15.74
C ARG A 57 -0.17 21.48 17.03
N PHE A 58 0.35 20.28 17.25
CA PHE A 58 0.01 19.44 18.40
C PHE A 58 1.16 19.38 19.42
N LEU A 59 2.41 19.22 18.95
CA LEU A 59 3.60 19.18 19.80
C LEU A 59 4.87 19.48 18.97
N PRO A 60 5.99 19.89 19.60
CA PRO A 60 7.25 20.12 18.89
C PRO A 60 7.71 18.90 18.10
N LEU A 61 8.15 19.10 16.86
CA LEU A 61 8.49 17.99 15.94
C LEU A 61 9.57 17.05 16.50
N ALA A 62 10.59 17.60 17.18
CA ALA A 62 11.64 16.81 17.81
C ALA A 62 11.10 15.89 18.92
N GLU A 63 10.11 16.36 19.68
CA GLU A 63 9.47 15.58 20.72
C GLU A 63 8.61 14.47 20.11
N PHE A 64 7.83 14.79 19.06
CA PHE A 64 7.05 13.80 18.32
C PHE A 64 7.93 12.67 17.79
N HIS A 65 9.04 13.00 17.12
CA HIS A 65 9.98 11.99 16.61
C HIS A 65 10.59 11.14 17.73
N ALA A 66 10.95 11.75 18.86
CA ALA A 66 11.48 11.01 20.01
C ALA A 66 10.45 10.01 20.57
N GLN A 67 9.19 10.43 20.70
CA GLN A 67 8.11 9.56 21.18
C GLN A 67 7.80 8.42 20.21
N VAL A 68 7.71 8.70 18.89
CA VAL A 68 7.52 7.67 17.85
C VAL A 68 8.69 6.67 17.85
N GLY A 69 9.93 7.16 17.93
CA GLY A 69 11.12 6.32 18.02
C GLY A 69 11.13 5.42 19.26
N SER A 70 10.74 5.97 20.42
CA SER A 70 10.61 5.19 21.66
C SER A 70 9.53 4.11 21.55
N LEU A 71 8.38 4.42 20.93
CA LEU A 71 7.31 3.44 20.70
C LEU A 71 7.81 2.30 19.81
N PHE A 72 8.46 2.62 18.68
CA PHE A 72 9.00 1.61 17.77
C PHE A 72 10.07 0.75 18.43
N GLY A 73 10.98 1.37 19.18
CA GLY A 73 11.98 0.66 19.97
C GLY A 73 11.33 -0.32 20.95
N TRP A 74 10.32 0.12 21.70
CA TRP A 74 9.60 -0.72 22.65
C TRP A 74 8.85 -1.88 21.98
N VAL A 75 8.10 -1.62 20.89
CA VAL A 75 7.37 -2.66 20.13
C VAL A 75 8.32 -3.77 19.66
N LYS A 76 9.52 -3.40 19.23
CA LYS A 76 10.55 -4.34 18.79
C LYS A 76 11.15 -5.21 19.90
N THR A 77 10.93 -4.86 21.17
CA THR A 77 11.38 -5.68 22.31
C THR A 77 10.43 -6.81 22.68
N ALA A 78 9.25 -6.88 22.06
CA ALA A 78 8.28 -7.91 22.39
C ALA A 78 8.82 -9.32 22.07
N PRO A 79 8.45 -10.35 22.87
CA PRO A 79 8.84 -11.72 22.59
C PRO A 79 8.45 -12.14 21.17
N LEU A 80 9.41 -12.72 20.45
CA LEU A 80 9.17 -13.17 19.08
C LEU A 80 8.25 -14.40 19.07
N ALA A 81 7.41 -14.48 18.05
CA ALA A 81 6.68 -15.70 17.74
C ALA A 81 7.66 -16.82 17.34
N GLN A 82 7.26 -18.09 17.54
CA GLN A 82 8.10 -19.23 17.15
C GLN A 82 8.46 -19.14 15.66
N GLY A 83 9.76 -19.14 15.36
CA GLY A 83 10.30 -19.05 14.00
C GLY A 83 10.40 -17.62 13.43
N ALA A 84 9.97 -16.59 14.15
CA ALA A 84 10.19 -15.20 13.76
C ALA A 84 11.62 -14.75 14.10
N GLY A 85 12.28 -14.04 13.19
CA GLY A 85 13.64 -13.52 13.38
C GLY A 85 13.71 -12.14 14.03
N GLU A 86 12.76 -11.26 13.70
CA GLU A 86 12.64 -9.91 14.26
C GLU A 86 11.21 -9.38 14.12
N ILE A 87 10.89 -8.30 14.83
CA ILE A 87 9.67 -7.51 14.62
C ILE A 87 10.01 -6.33 13.71
N LEU A 88 9.25 -6.20 12.61
CA LEU A 88 9.41 -5.11 11.65
C LEU A 88 8.30 -4.06 11.84
N ILE A 89 8.69 -2.79 11.72
CA ILE A 89 7.73 -1.67 11.68
C ILE A 89 7.27 -1.47 10.24
N PRO A 90 5.98 -1.15 9.98
CA PRO A 90 5.51 -0.82 8.64
C PRO A 90 6.41 0.22 7.97
N GLY A 91 6.91 -0.09 6.76
CA GLY A 91 7.87 0.72 6.01
C GLY A 91 9.32 0.23 6.10
N GLU A 92 9.71 -0.56 7.11
CA GLU A 92 11.07 -1.10 7.20
C GLU A 92 11.39 -2.16 6.12
N PRO A 93 10.52 -3.14 5.83
CA PRO A 93 10.74 -4.07 4.72
C PRO A 93 10.94 -3.31 3.40
N GLU A 94 10.10 -2.30 3.15
CA GLU A 94 10.14 -1.48 1.94
C GLU A 94 11.41 -0.65 1.86
N ALA A 95 11.86 -0.02 2.95
CA ALA A 95 13.09 0.75 2.99
C ALA A 95 14.34 -0.10 2.73
N ARG A 96 14.38 -1.34 3.28
CA ARG A 96 15.46 -2.31 3.00
C ARG A 96 15.49 -2.68 1.52
N LEU A 97 14.32 -3.05 0.97
CA LEU A 97 14.18 -3.43 -0.43
C LEU A 97 14.50 -2.26 -1.39
N GLU A 98 14.16 -1.02 -1.03
CA GLU A 98 14.53 0.16 -1.79
C GLU A 98 16.06 0.33 -1.83
N ALA A 99 16.73 0.24 -0.67
CA ALA A 99 18.18 0.37 -0.58
C ALA A 99 18.91 -0.70 -1.42
N GLU A 100 18.44 -1.95 -1.34
CA GLU A 100 18.96 -3.06 -2.16
C GLU A 100 18.77 -2.78 -3.65
N ARG A 101 17.55 -2.45 -4.08
CA ARG A 101 17.23 -2.20 -5.50
C ARG A 101 17.93 -0.97 -6.06
N ARG A 102 18.18 0.05 -5.23
CA ARG A 102 18.95 1.23 -5.61
C ARG A 102 20.43 0.89 -5.86
N ALA A 103 20.97 -0.09 -5.14
CA ALA A 103 22.36 -0.53 -5.29
C ALA A 103 22.54 -1.61 -6.38
N GLN A 104 21.57 -2.51 -6.55
CA GLN A 104 21.71 -3.72 -7.37
C GLN A 104 20.83 -3.71 -8.63
N GLY A 105 19.93 -2.74 -8.77
CA GLY A 105 18.92 -2.71 -9.82
C GLY A 105 17.62 -3.40 -9.39
N ILE A 106 16.58 -3.22 -10.21
CA ILE A 106 15.26 -3.84 -10.00
C ILE A 106 15.19 -5.08 -10.87
N LEU A 107 14.91 -6.24 -10.27
CA LEU A 107 14.58 -7.43 -11.03
C LEU A 107 13.23 -7.24 -11.73
N VAL A 108 13.24 -7.34 -13.06
CA VAL A 108 12.03 -7.37 -13.88
C VAL A 108 11.90 -8.77 -14.46
N GLU A 109 10.73 -9.38 -14.32
CA GLU A 109 10.47 -10.70 -14.89
C GLU A 109 10.47 -10.62 -16.43
N GLU A 110 10.96 -11.68 -17.06
CA GLU A 110 11.14 -11.75 -18.52
C GLU A 110 9.87 -11.36 -19.30
N GLN A 111 8.70 -11.82 -18.83
CA GLN A 111 7.43 -11.50 -19.47
C GLN A 111 7.11 -10.01 -19.38
N SER A 112 7.34 -9.38 -18.23
CA SER A 112 7.14 -7.94 -18.05
C SER A 112 8.15 -7.13 -18.88
N TRP A 113 9.40 -7.60 -18.98
CA TRP A 113 10.42 -6.95 -19.81
C TRP A 113 10.04 -6.99 -21.29
N SER A 114 9.62 -8.14 -21.79
CA SER A 114 9.13 -8.30 -23.17
C SER A 114 7.94 -7.39 -23.49
N GLN A 115 7.03 -7.18 -22.54
CA GLN A 115 5.91 -6.24 -22.70
C GLN A 115 6.38 -4.79 -22.78
N ILE A 116 7.40 -4.41 -22.00
CA ILE A 116 8.01 -3.07 -22.04
C ILE A 116 8.70 -2.85 -23.40
N GLU A 117 9.49 -3.81 -23.87
CA GLU A 117 10.16 -3.73 -25.19
C GLU A 117 9.16 -3.61 -26.34
N ALA A 118 8.06 -4.37 -26.30
CA ALA A 118 7.01 -4.28 -27.30
C ALA A 118 6.38 -2.88 -27.33
N ALA A 119 6.04 -2.32 -26.17
CA ALA A 119 5.49 -0.97 -26.06
C ALA A 119 6.49 0.10 -26.54
N ALA A 120 7.78 -0.08 -26.24
CA ALA A 120 8.84 0.82 -26.70
C ALA A 120 8.96 0.82 -28.22
N ALA A 121 8.93 -0.36 -28.85
CA ALA A 121 8.96 -0.51 -30.31
C ALA A 121 7.76 0.14 -31.01
N GLU A 122 6.54 -0.02 -30.45
CA GLU A 122 5.32 0.61 -30.99
C GLU A 122 5.41 2.14 -30.97
N LEU A 123 6.06 2.70 -29.94
CA LEU A 123 6.23 4.14 -29.77
C LEU A 123 7.49 4.70 -30.42
N GLY A 124 8.36 3.84 -30.97
CA GLY A 124 9.63 4.23 -31.59
C GLY A 124 10.63 4.82 -30.60
N VAL A 125 10.62 4.33 -29.35
CA VAL A 125 11.60 4.69 -28.30
C VAL A 125 12.55 3.53 -28.05
N ASP A 126 13.79 3.83 -27.67
CA ASP A 126 14.79 2.82 -27.37
C ASP A 126 14.40 2.07 -26.08
N SER A 127 14.47 0.74 -26.14
CA SER A 127 14.29 -0.18 -25.01
C SER A 127 15.63 -0.67 -24.47
#